data_AF-A0A0R3BI02-F1
#
_entry.id   AF-A0A0R3BI02-F1
#
_cell.length_a   1.000
_cell.length_b   1.000
_cell.length_c   1.000
_cell.angle_alpha   90.00
_cell.angle_beta   90.00
_cell.angle_gamma   90.00
#
_symmetry.space_group_name_H-M   'P 1'
#
loop_
_entity.id
_entity.type
_entity.pdbx_description
1 polymer ?
#
loop_
_entity_poly.entity_id
_entity_poly.type
_entity_poly.pdbx_seq_one_letter_code
_entity_poly.pdbx_strand_id
1 'polypeptide(L)'
;MTSKIALDASDKFLRDFRQHLHQVDEIANVILRGHLEIERHLDTVLDLIFFRPEHFRKIRLEFSDKIRLAKSYCPNPDARDWTVIKCLNEARNSIAHHRSERARATKVAAIRQSISGFGTPDFQREVREADDKEMIVLAAAVASGFLAFVESSVQEVREVIAASLDVPNPRKEAD
;
A
#
# COMPACT_ATOMS: atom_id res chain seq x y z
N MET A 1 -9.14 19.31 -47.73
CA MET A 1 -10.36 18.50 -47.55
C MET A 1 -9.98 17.25 -46.79
N THR A 2 -10.21 17.22 -45.48
CA THR A 2 -9.99 16.01 -44.67
C THR A 2 -11.03 14.98 -45.09
N SER A 3 -10.59 13.83 -45.62
CA SER A 3 -11.47 12.77 -46.12
C SER A 3 -12.46 12.33 -45.03
N LYS A 4 -13.72 12.09 -45.40
CA LYS A 4 -14.80 11.64 -44.50
C LYS A 4 -14.39 10.41 -43.65
N ILE A 5 -13.58 9.53 -44.24
CA ILE A 5 -13.01 8.34 -43.59
C ILE A 5 -12.08 8.70 -42.41
N ALA A 6 -11.30 9.79 -42.55
CA ALA A 6 -10.39 10.25 -41.50
C ALA A 6 -11.14 10.92 -40.33
N LEU A 7 -12.26 11.59 -40.63
CA LEU A 7 -13.16 12.15 -39.61
C LEU A 7 -13.87 11.03 -38.83
N ASP A 8 -14.39 10.01 -39.52
CA ASP A 8 -15.05 8.87 -38.89
C ASP A 8 -14.10 8.04 -37.99
N ALA A 9 -12.84 7.88 -38.42
CA ALA A 9 -11.81 7.23 -37.62
C ALA A 9 -11.42 8.04 -36.36
N SER A 10 -11.34 9.36 -36.49
CA SER A 10 -11.07 10.28 -35.37
C SER A 10 -12.21 10.27 -34.35
N ASP A 11 -13.45 10.27 -34.81
CA ASP A 11 -14.63 10.21 -33.94
C ASP A 11 -14.74 8.86 -33.21
N LYS A 12 -14.37 7.77 -33.90
CA LYS A 12 -14.27 6.45 -33.26
C LYS A 12 -13.19 6.45 -32.18
N PHE A 13 -11.99 6.96 -32.46
CA PHE A 13 -10.92 7.08 -31.46
C PHE A 13 -11.37 7.91 -30.26
N LEU A 14 -11.99 9.07 -30.47
CA LEU A 14 -12.46 9.93 -29.38
C LEU A 14 -13.55 9.25 -28.53
N ARG A 15 -14.45 8.48 -29.14
CA ARG A 15 -15.44 7.68 -28.40
C ARG A 15 -14.79 6.58 -27.59
N ASP A 16 -13.91 5.79 -28.20
CA ASP A 16 -13.21 4.67 -27.55
C ASP A 16 -12.32 5.16 -26.40
N PHE A 17 -11.66 6.31 -26.60
CA PHE A 17 -10.80 6.96 -25.61
C PHE A 17 -11.62 7.56 -24.45
N ARG A 18 -12.74 8.25 -24.75
CA ARG A 18 -13.67 8.72 -23.71
C ARG A 18 -14.26 7.55 -22.93
N GLN A 19 -14.66 6.48 -23.60
CA GLN A 19 -15.20 5.29 -22.96
C GLN A 19 -14.15 4.64 -22.03
N HIS A 20 -12.88 4.58 -22.45
CA HIS A 20 -11.78 4.15 -21.58
C HIS A 20 -11.59 5.06 -20.37
N LEU A 21 -11.61 6.39 -20.56
CA LEU A 21 -11.40 7.34 -19.45
C LEU A 21 -12.61 7.46 -18.51
N HIS A 22 -13.83 7.25 -18.99
CA HIS A 22 -15.05 7.29 -18.18
C HIS A 22 -15.24 6.05 -17.31
N GLN A 23 -14.54 4.94 -17.59
CA GLN A 23 -14.48 3.79 -16.70
C GLN A 23 -13.52 4.06 -15.55
N VAL A 24 -13.94 4.90 -14.59
CA VAL A 24 -13.26 4.99 -13.30
C VAL A 24 -13.57 3.71 -12.54
N ASP A 25 -12.63 2.77 -12.53
CA ASP A 25 -12.73 1.56 -11.72
C ASP A 25 -12.59 1.96 -10.24
N GLU A 26 -13.73 2.04 -9.55
CA GLU A 26 -13.80 2.43 -8.13
C GLU A 26 -12.97 1.49 -7.24
N ILE A 27 -12.90 0.19 -7.58
CA ILE A 27 -12.06 -0.78 -6.86
C ILE A 27 -10.59 -0.43 -7.07
N ALA A 28 -10.20 -0.10 -8.31
CA ALA A 28 -8.84 0.32 -8.60
C ALA A 28 -8.45 1.58 -7.82
N ASN A 29 -9.35 2.57 -7.73
CA ASN A 29 -9.12 3.78 -6.95
C ASN A 29 -8.92 3.48 -5.45
N VAL A 30 -9.76 2.62 -4.86
CA VAL A 30 -9.62 2.21 -3.45
C VAL A 30 -8.29 1.48 -3.21
N ILE A 31 -7.89 0.55 -4.09
CA ILE A 31 -6.58 -0.13 -3.99
C ILE A 31 -5.43 0.87 -4.06
N LEU A 32 -5.46 1.80 -5.02
CA LEU A 32 -4.41 2.80 -5.18
C LEU A 32 -4.30 3.70 -3.95
N ARG A 33 -5.43 4.17 -3.41
CA ARG A 33 -5.45 4.98 -2.18
C ARG A 33 -4.92 4.19 -0.98
N GLY A 34 -5.41 2.97 -0.77
CA GLY A 34 -4.92 2.11 0.32
C GLY A 34 -3.42 1.82 0.20
N HIS A 35 -2.91 1.63 -1.01
CA HIS A 35 -1.47 1.45 -1.23
C HIS A 35 -0.65 2.68 -0.88
N LEU A 36 -1.10 3.88 -1.28
CA LEU A 36 -0.42 5.14 -0.94
C LEU A 36 -0.37 5.38 0.57
N GLU A 37 -1.45 5.06 1.29
CA GLU A 37 -1.50 5.12 2.75
C GLU A 37 -0.42 4.22 3.39
N ILE A 38 -0.36 2.95 2.95
CA ILE A 38 0.61 1.97 3.45
C ILE A 38 2.04 2.40 3.11
N GLU A 39 2.27 2.90 1.89
CA GLU A 39 3.59 3.36 1.47
C GLU A 39 4.09 4.52 2.32
N ARG A 40 3.22 5.45 2.71
CA ARG A 40 3.59 6.55 3.60
C ARG A 40 4.01 6.06 5.00
N HIS A 41 3.27 5.10 5.56
CA HIS A 41 3.64 4.49 6.83
C HIS A 41 5.00 3.77 6.71
N LEU A 42 5.18 3.03 5.63
CA LEU A 42 6.43 2.32 5.37
C LEU A 42 7.62 3.28 5.20
N ASP A 43 7.45 4.40 4.50
CA ASP A 43 8.47 5.44 4.39
C ASP A 43 8.81 6.05 5.75
N THR A 44 7.80 6.25 6.61
CA THR A 44 7.99 6.72 7.99
C THR A 44 8.81 5.72 8.81
N VAL A 45 8.50 4.42 8.74
CA VAL A 45 9.28 3.36 9.38
C VAL A 45 10.75 3.42 8.94
N LEU A 46 11.00 3.52 7.63
CA LEU A 46 12.36 3.57 7.10
C LEU A 46 13.12 4.81 7.56
N ASP A 47 12.46 5.98 7.59
CA ASP A 47 13.07 7.21 8.11
C ASP A 47 13.44 7.10 9.60
N LEU A 48 12.67 6.33 10.38
CA LEU A 48 12.94 6.06 11.79
C LEU A 48 14.09 5.06 11.98
N ILE A 49 14.24 4.08 11.10
CA ILE A 49 15.35 3.10 11.15
C ILE A 49 16.70 3.79 10.96
N PHE A 50 16.80 4.73 10.01
CA PHE A 50 18.08 5.37 9.68
C PHE A 50 18.28 6.68 10.45
N PHE A 51 19.40 6.84 11.15
CA PHE A 51 19.70 8.08 11.87
C PHE A 51 19.80 9.31 10.95
N ARG A 52 20.23 9.10 9.71
CA ARG A 52 20.41 10.12 8.67
C ARG A 52 19.63 9.74 7.40
N PRO A 53 18.29 9.82 7.42
CA PRO A 53 17.45 9.33 6.32
C PRO A 53 17.70 10.05 4.99
N GLU A 54 18.27 11.25 5.00
CA GLU A 54 18.64 12.03 3.81
C GLU A 54 19.67 11.32 2.90
N HIS A 55 20.49 10.42 3.45
CA HIS A 55 21.39 9.58 2.65
C HIS A 55 20.65 8.40 2.03
N PHE A 56 19.71 7.84 2.77
CA PHE A 56 18.90 6.70 2.35
C PHE A 56 17.88 7.09 1.28
N ARG A 57 17.21 8.24 1.42
CA ARG A 57 16.19 8.76 0.47
C ARG A 57 16.74 9.03 -0.94
N LYS A 58 18.06 9.10 -1.12
CA LYS A 58 18.70 9.21 -2.45
C LYS A 58 18.67 7.89 -3.22
N ILE A 59 18.40 6.77 -2.55
CA ILE A 59 18.28 5.46 -3.15
C ILE A 59 16.86 5.31 -3.70
N ARG A 60 16.74 4.98 -4.99
CA ARG A 60 15.46 4.62 -5.58
C ARG A 60 15.13 3.17 -5.22
N LEU A 61 14.17 2.99 -4.33
CA LEU A 61 13.69 1.68 -3.91
C LEU A 61 12.30 1.43 -4.46
N GLU A 62 12.07 0.20 -4.91
CA GLU A 62 10.69 -0.25 -5.18
C GLU A 62 9.97 -0.55 -3.87
N PHE A 63 8.64 -0.53 -3.90
CA PHE A 63 7.81 -0.85 -2.73
C PHE A 63 8.18 -2.21 -2.10
N SER A 64 8.49 -3.22 -2.91
CA SER A 64 8.94 -4.52 -2.41
C SER A 64 10.27 -4.46 -1.67
N ASP A 65 11.17 -3.56 -2.06
CA ASP A 65 12.46 -3.40 -1.38
C ASP A 65 12.27 -2.69 -0.04
N LYS A 66 11.38 -1.68 0.00
CA LYS A 66 10.96 -1.03 1.24
C LYS A 66 10.39 -2.03 2.24
N ILE A 67 9.52 -2.94 1.80
CA ILE A 67 8.99 -4.02 2.67
C ILE A 67 10.12 -4.88 3.21
N ARG A 68 11.04 -5.34 2.36
CA ARG A 68 12.15 -6.22 2.77
C ARG A 68 13.02 -5.55 3.83
N LEU A 69 13.33 -4.27 3.65
CA LEU A 69 14.12 -3.49 4.61
C LEU A 69 13.38 -3.35 5.95
N ALA A 70 12.14 -2.87 5.95
CA ALA A 70 11.37 -2.74 7.19
C ALA A 70 11.18 -4.09 7.89
N LYS A 71 10.80 -5.14 7.15
CA LYS A 71 10.66 -6.51 7.65
C LYS A 71 11.95 -7.05 8.26
N SER A 72 13.12 -6.69 7.71
CA SER A 72 14.42 -7.13 8.25
C SER A 72 14.78 -6.47 9.59
N TYR A 73 14.18 -5.32 9.90
CA TYR A 73 14.38 -4.62 11.17
C TYR A 73 13.40 -5.12 12.25
N CYS A 74 12.26 -5.69 11.86
CA CYS A 74 11.24 -6.13 12.81
C CYS A 74 11.61 -7.44 13.53
N PRO A 75 11.36 -7.55 14.86
CA PRO A 75 11.66 -8.77 15.62
C PRO A 75 10.91 -10.02 15.12
N ASN A 76 9.70 -9.85 14.61
CA ASN A 76 8.92 -10.92 13.99
C ASN A 76 8.77 -10.67 12.48
N PRO A 77 9.75 -11.09 11.65
CA PRO A 77 9.67 -10.91 10.22
C PRO A 77 8.51 -11.73 9.61
N ASP A 78 8.07 -12.81 10.25
CA ASP A 78 7.03 -13.71 9.71
C ASP A 78 5.62 -13.39 10.21
N ALA A 79 5.43 -12.19 10.79
CA ALA A 79 4.11 -11.67 11.11
C ALA A 79 3.17 -11.73 9.91
N ARG A 80 1.93 -12.17 10.15
CA ARG A 80 0.90 -12.36 9.11
C ARG A 80 0.60 -11.08 8.36
N ASP A 81 0.73 -9.93 9.02
CA ASP A 81 0.49 -8.58 8.51
C ASP A 81 1.34 -8.25 7.28
N TRP A 82 2.58 -8.75 7.22
CA TRP A 82 3.43 -8.63 6.03
C TRP A 82 2.82 -9.31 4.80
N THR A 83 2.07 -10.39 5.01
CA THR A 83 1.33 -11.07 3.93
C THR A 83 0.21 -10.19 3.40
N VAL A 84 -0.49 -9.46 4.28
CA VAL A 84 -1.55 -8.51 3.90
C VAL A 84 -0.98 -7.40 3.02
N ILE A 85 0.13 -6.78 3.45
CA ILE A 85 0.83 -5.73 2.69
C ILE A 85 1.26 -6.27 1.31
N LYS A 86 1.78 -7.49 1.24
CA LYS A 86 2.17 -8.13 -0.01
C LYS A 86 0.97 -8.36 -0.93
N CYS A 87 -0.15 -8.87 -0.41
CA CYS A 87 -1.37 -9.10 -1.19
C CYS A 87 -1.92 -7.78 -1.77
N LEU A 88 -1.89 -6.68 -1.01
CA LEU A 88 -2.29 -5.35 -1.49
C LEU A 88 -1.36 -4.82 -2.59
N ASN A 89 -0.04 -5.01 -2.46
CA ASN A 89 0.92 -4.66 -3.52
C ASN A 89 0.67 -5.45 -4.81
N GLU A 90 0.41 -6.75 -4.69
CA GLU A 90 0.07 -7.58 -5.85
C GLU A 90 -1.25 -7.16 -6.51
N ALA A 91 -2.25 -6.75 -5.72
CA ALA A 91 -3.49 -6.19 -6.23
C ALA A 91 -3.24 -4.87 -6.97
N ARG A 92 -2.43 -3.96 -6.39
CA ARG A 92 -2.00 -2.72 -7.06
C ARG A 92 -1.32 -2.99 -8.40
N ASN A 93 -0.40 -3.95 -8.45
CA ASN A 93 0.29 -4.30 -9.69
C ASN A 93 -0.65 -4.88 -10.75
N SER A 94 -1.71 -5.59 -10.33
CA SER A 94 -2.72 -6.11 -11.28
C SER A 94 -3.51 -5.02 -11.99
N ILE A 95 -3.74 -3.87 -11.32
CA ILE A 95 -4.38 -2.69 -11.91
C ILE A 95 -3.47 -2.07 -12.96
N ALA A 96 -2.20 -1.86 -12.63
CA ALA A 96 -1.23 -1.26 -13.55
C ALA A 96 -1.12 -2.05 -14.87
N HIS A 97 -1.26 -3.37 -14.79
CA HIS A 97 -1.21 -4.27 -15.95
C HIS A 97 -2.57 -4.49 -16.65
N HIS A 98 -3.62 -3.71 -16.33
CA HIS A 98 -4.95 -3.78 -16.96
C HIS A 98 -5.49 -5.23 -17.08
N ARG A 99 -5.34 -6.01 -16.00
CA ARG A 99 -5.72 -7.44 -16.02
C ARG A 99 -7.24 -7.61 -15.98
N SER A 100 -7.72 -8.73 -16.52
CA SER A 100 -9.16 -9.03 -16.62
C SER A 100 -9.88 -9.05 -15.26
N GLU A 101 -11.20 -8.92 -15.29
CA GLU A 101 -12.07 -8.99 -14.10
C GLU A 101 -11.84 -10.26 -13.26
N ARG A 102 -11.58 -11.41 -13.89
CA ARG A 102 -11.22 -12.66 -13.21
C ARG A 102 -9.93 -12.54 -12.40
N ALA A 103 -8.93 -11.84 -12.93
CA ALA A 103 -7.68 -11.61 -12.22
C ALA A 103 -7.88 -10.70 -11.01
N ARG A 104 -8.73 -9.67 -11.13
CA ARG A 104 -9.11 -8.79 -10.02
C ARG A 104 -9.82 -9.55 -8.91
N ALA A 105 -10.84 -10.35 -9.23
CA ALA A 105 -11.55 -11.18 -8.26
C ALA A 105 -10.61 -12.15 -7.52
N THR A 106 -9.63 -12.74 -8.23
CA THR A 106 -8.61 -13.61 -7.63
C THR A 106 -7.75 -12.85 -6.60
N LYS A 107 -7.37 -11.61 -6.90
CA LYS A 107 -6.58 -10.78 -5.97
C LYS A 107 -7.38 -10.32 -4.76
N VAL A 108 -8.65 -9.95 -4.92
CA VAL A 108 -9.53 -9.60 -3.80
C VAL A 108 -9.78 -10.82 -2.90
N ALA A 109 -9.99 -12.00 -3.47
CA ALA A 109 -10.10 -13.24 -2.70
C ALA A 109 -8.82 -13.53 -1.88
N ALA A 110 -7.65 -13.32 -2.47
CA ALA A 110 -6.37 -13.46 -1.75
C ALA A 110 -6.24 -12.45 -0.60
N ILE A 111 -6.66 -11.20 -0.80
CA ILE A 111 -6.72 -10.18 0.27
C ILE A 111 -7.64 -10.67 1.40
N ARG A 112 -8.86 -11.12 1.07
CA ARG A 112 -9.81 -11.64 2.07
C ARG A 112 -9.23 -12.79 2.88
N GLN A 113 -8.57 -13.73 2.20
CA GLN A 113 -7.91 -14.84 2.88
C GLN A 113 -6.79 -14.35 3.81
N SER A 114 -6.02 -13.34 3.39
CA SER A 114 -4.91 -12.81 4.19
C SER A 114 -5.37 -12.21 5.52
N ILE A 115 -6.53 -11.52 5.53
CA ILE A 115 -7.08 -10.89 6.74
C ILE A 115 -8.12 -11.74 7.46
N SER A 116 -8.46 -12.92 6.93
CA SER A 116 -9.33 -13.88 7.60
C SER A 116 -8.73 -14.31 8.94
N GLY A 117 -9.51 -14.20 10.01
CA GLY A 117 -9.08 -14.56 11.36
C GLY A 117 -8.18 -13.54 12.04
N PHE A 118 -8.06 -12.32 11.50
CA PHE A 118 -7.59 -11.17 12.27
C PHE A 118 -8.68 -10.67 13.23
N GLY A 119 -8.28 -9.92 14.25
CA GLY A 119 -9.19 -9.13 15.08
C GLY A 119 -10.21 -9.93 15.91
N THR A 120 -11.18 -9.20 16.43
CA THR A 120 -12.28 -9.71 17.26
C THR A 120 -13.31 -10.48 16.42
N PRO A 121 -14.22 -11.24 17.05
CA PRO A 121 -15.33 -11.90 16.34
C PRO A 121 -16.18 -10.93 15.49
N ASP A 122 -16.33 -9.67 15.93
CA ASP A 122 -17.03 -8.63 15.18
C ASP A 122 -16.27 -8.22 13.91
N PHE A 123 -14.97 -7.95 14.02
CA PHE A 123 -14.14 -7.68 12.84
C PHE A 123 -14.15 -8.85 11.86
N GLN A 124 -14.11 -10.09 12.36
CA GLN A 124 -14.20 -11.27 11.50
C GLN A 124 -15.55 -11.39 10.80
N ARG A 125 -16.64 -10.89 11.41
CA ARG A 125 -17.96 -10.81 10.76
C ARG A 125 -17.94 -9.76 9.65
N GLU A 126 -17.38 -8.57 9.91
CA GLU A 126 -17.19 -7.52 8.90
C GLU A 126 -16.39 -8.05 7.70
N VAL A 127 -15.28 -8.77 7.93
CA VAL A 127 -14.49 -9.39 6.87
C VAL A 127 -15.30 -10.44 6.07
N ARG A 128 -16.25 -11.16 6.69
CA ARG A 128 -17.09 -12.13 5.95
C ARG A 128 -18.14 -11.44 5.08
N GLU A 129 -18.70 -10.33 5.56
CA GLU A 129 -19.83 -9.64 4.94
C GLU A 129 -19.41 -8.53 3.98
N ALA A 130 -18.17 -8.05 4.08
CA ALA A 130 -17.63 -6.98 3.24
C ALA A 130 -17.70 -7.32 1.74
N ASP A 131 -18.09 -6.34 0.94
CA ASP A 131 -17.91 -6.39 -0.52
C ASP A 131 -16.44 -6.21 -0.91
N ASP A 132 -16.13 -6.22 -2.21
CA ASP A 132 -14.75 -6.12 -2.68
C ASP A 132 -14.07 -4.81 -2.28
N LYS A 133 -14.80 -3.68 -2.28
CA LYS A 133 -14.23 -2.37 -1.94
C LYS A 133 -13.92 -2.30 -0.46
N GLU A 134 -14.90 -2.68 0.36
CA GLU A 134 -14.74 -2.69 1.81
C GLU A 134 -13.65 -3.67 2.24
N MET A 135 -13.53 -4.81 1.55
CA MET A 135 -12.45 -5.77 1.79
C MET A 135 -11.05 -5.14 1.64
N ILE A 136 -10.87 -4.28 0.64
CA ILE A 136 -9.60 -3.57 0.41
C ILE A 136 -9.38 -2.52 1.50
N VAL A 137 -10.43 -1.80 1.91
CA VAL A 137 -10.36 -0.83 3.01
C VAL A 137 -9.95 -1.50 4.31
N LEU A 138 -10.62 -2.59 4.70
CA LEU A 138 -10.29 -3.36 5.90
C LEU A 138 -8.86 -3.90 5.86
N ALA A 139 -8.42 -4.41 4.70
CA ALA A 139 -7.05 -4.88 4.54
C ALA A 139 -6.01 -3.75 4.64
N ALA A 140 -6.31 -2.58 4.07
CA ALA A 140 -5.45 -1.41 4.19
C ALA A 140 -5.39 -0.93 5.66
N ALA A 141 -6.51 -0.97 6.39
CA ALA A 141 -6.56 -0.62 7.80
C ALA A 141 -5.71 -1.58 8.66
N VAL A 142 -5.79 -2.90 8.41
CA VAL A 142 -4.94 -3.89 9.08
C VAL A 142 -3.45 -3.62 8.79
N ALA A 143 -3.10 -3.43 7.53
CA ALA A 143 -1.73 -3.14 7.12
C ALA A 143 -1.18 -1.84 7.74
N SER A 144 -1.96 -0.76 7.72
CA SER A 144 -1.59 0.53 8.30
C SER A 144 -1.49 0.46 9.83
N GLY A 145 -2.42 -0.22 10.50
CA GLY A 145 -2.37 -0.42 11.95
C GLY A 145 -1.11 -1.19 12.38
N PHE A 146 -0.75 -2.24 11.62
CA PHE A 146 0.50 -2.95 11.84
C PHE A 146 1.73 -2.06 11.63
N LEU A 147 1.79 -1.28 10.55
CA LEU A 147 2.93 -0.38 10.34
C LEU A 147 3.00 0.72 11.39
N ALA A 148 1.87 1.26 11.87
CA ALA A 148 1.86 2.22 12.98
C ALA A 148 2.42 1.62 14.29
N PHE A 149 2.13 0.34 14.55
CA PHE A 149 2.77 -0.40 15.64
C PHE A 149 4.28 -0.55 15.44
N VAL A 150 4.72 -0.88 14.22
CA VAL A 150 6.15 -0.95 13.86
C VAL A 150 6.82 0.42 14.03
N GLU A 151 6.21 1.50 13.54
CA GLU A 151 6.72 2.87 13.71
C GLU A 151 6.97 3.19 15.18
N SER A 152 5.99 2.90 16.04
CA SER A 152 6.10 3.13 17.48
C SER A 152 7.25 2.32 18.09
N SER A 153 7.36 1.04 17.73
CA SER A 153 8.44 0.16 18.22
C SER A 153 9.83 0.63 17.76
N VAL A 154 9.97 1.04 16.49
CA VAL A 154 11.23 1.55 15.95
C VAL A 154 11.60 2.88 16.59
N GLN A 155 10.63 3.76 16.83
CA GLN A 155 10.85 5.03 17.53
C GLN A 155 11.42 4.79 18.93
N GLU A 156 10.83 3.87 19.71
CA GLU A 156 11.31 3.52 21.05
C GLU A 156 12.76 3.01 21.02
N VAL A 157 13.07 2.09 20.10
CA VAL A 157 14.45 1.57 19.94
C VAL A 157 15.41 2.69 19.55
N ARG A 158 15.01 3.55 18.61
CA ARG A 158 15.82 4.69 18.17
C ARG A 158 16.13 5.63 19.32
N GLU A 159 15.17 5.94 20.18
CA GLU A 159 15.37 6.81 21.34
C GLU A 159 16.39 6.25 22.33
N VAL A 160 16.33 4.94 22.59
CA VAL A 160 17.32 4.26 23.44
C VAL A 160 18.72 4.34 22.84
N ILE A 161 18.86 4.07 21.54
CA ILE A 161 20.15 4.14 20.84
C ILE A 161 20.65 5.60 20.80
N ALA A 162 19.79 6.56 20.51
CA ALA A 162 20.13 7.98 20.43
C ALA A 162 20.66 8.51 21.76
N ALA A 163 19.99 8.18 22.87
CA ALA A 163 20.43 8.55 24.21
C ALA A 163 21.79 7.92 24.57
N SER A 164 22.05 6.69 24.09
CA SER A 164 23.32 5.99 24.32
C SER A 164 24.48 6.55 23.49
N LEU A 165 24.18 7.12 22.32
CA LEU A 165 25.17 7.64 21.37
C LEU A 165 25.31 9.17 21.38
N ASP A 166 24.59 9.86 22.27
CA ASP A 166 24.49 11.33 22.33
C ASP A 166 24.10 11.96 20.97
N VAL A 167 23.24 11.26 20.23
CA VAL A 167 22.75 11.72 18.93
C VAL A 167 21.53 12.63 19.16
N PRO A 168 21.51 13.88 18.66
CA PRO A 168 20.38 14.79 18.82
C PRO A 168 19.08 14.17 18.30
N ASN A 169 18.00 14.32 19.06
CA ASN A 169 16.67 13.87 18.64
C ASN A 169 16.04 14.92 17.72
N PRO A 170 15.86 14.65 16.42
CA PRO A 170 15.38 15.64 15.45
C PRO A 170 13.94 16.11 15.71
N ARG A 171 13.16 15.43 16.55
CA ARG A 171 11.80 15.87 16.93
C ARG A 171 11.77 16.79 18.17
N LYS A 172 12.83 16.83 18.98
CA LYS A 172 12.92 17.74 20.15
C LYS A 172 13.39 19.14 19.79
N GLU A 173 13.89 19.35 18.58
CA GLU A 173 14.38 20.67 18.10
C GLU A 173 13.29 21.46 17.34
N ALA A 174 12.10 20.90 17.18
CA ALA A 174 10.98 21.53 16.45
C ALA A 174 9.91 22.16 17.35
N ASP A 175 10.12 22.13 18.68
CA ASP A 175 9.32 22.82 19.72
C ASP A 175 10.16 23.95 20.35
#